data_AF-A0A183HRH3-F1
#
_entry.id   AF-A0A183HRH3-F1
#
_cell.length_a   1.000
_cell.length_b   1.000
_cell.length_c   1.000
_cell.angle_alpha   90.00
_cell.angle_beta   90.00
_cell.angle_gamma   90.00
#
_symmetry.space_group_name_H-M   'P 1'
#
loop_
_entity.id
_entity.type
_entity.pdbx_description
1 polymer ?
#
loop_
_entity_poly.entity_id
_entity_poly.type
_entity_poly.pdbx_seq_one_letter_code
_entity_poly.pdbx_strand_id
1 'polypeptide(L)'
;MRSNDFRNIVQERMLKNYGRALRDDIEFNHACSFLHENGVILHYEDVTLRELYFLDPQWLCDILAHVITIREINPFARNGLMKIDDLQVLFKSLNLSNSAINLRSHIISLLQKFEVALCWQSRSLLIPSLLPDEYQLRGGYPGSKVMVSF
;
A
#
# COMPACT_ATOMS: atom_id res chain seq x y z
N MET A 1 -4.44 -7.44 8.90
CA MET A 1 -5.39 -8.10 9.83
C MET A 1 -6.32 -7.06 10.41
N ARG A 2 -7.59 -7.38 10.71
CA ARG A 2 -8.54 -6.39 11.25
C ARG A 2 -8.26 -6.06 12.72
N SER A 3 -8.55 -4.84 13.15
CA SER A 3 -8.25 -4.33 14.50
C SER A 3 -8.85 -5.16 15.63
N ASN A 4 -10.14 -5.50 15.56
CA ASN A 4 -10.82 -6.28 16.61
C ASN A 4 -10.23 -7.69 16.75
N ASP A 5 -9.89 -8.34 15.63
CA ASP A 5 -9.30 -9.67 15.63
C ASP A 5 -7.86 -9.61 16.18
N PHE A 6 -7.09 -8.60 15.78
CA PHE A 6 -5.72 -8.43 16.22
C PHE A 6 -5.59 -8.29 17.73
N ARG A 7 -6.39 -7.40 18.32
CA ARG A 7 -6.35 -7.15 19.76
C ARG A 7 -6.62 -8.42 20.55
N ASN A 8 -7.67 -9.15 20.20
CA ASN A 8 -8.05 -10.39 20.90
C ASN A 8 -6.96 -11.46 20.78
N ILE A 9 -6.39 -11.64 19.58
CA ILE A 9 -5.29 -12.59 19.34
C ILE A 9 -4.04 -12.21 20.15
N VAL A 10 -3.67 -10.92 20.18
CA VAL A 10 -2.51 -10.45 20.95
C VAL A 10 -2.71 -10.68 22.43
N GLN A 11 -3.89 -10.34 22.97
CA GLN A 11 -4.22 -10.55 24.38
C GLN A 11 -4.15 -12.03 24.76
N GLU A 12 -4.74 -12.91 23.95
CA GLU A 12 -4.70 -14.35 24.18
C GLU A 12 -3.27 -14.90 24.15
N ARG A 13 -2.45 -14.49 23.16
CA ARG A 13 -1.06 -14.92 23.04
C ARG A 13 -0.19 -14.41 24.18
N MET A 14 -0.39 -13.17 24.61
CA MET A 14 0.35 -12.56 25.71
C MET A 14 0.09 -13.31 27.03
N LEU A 15 -1.19 -13.60 27.32
CA LEU A 15 -1.58 -14.41 28.48
C LEU A 15 -1.01 -15.82 28.41
N LYS A 16 -1.14 -16.49 27.25
CA LYS A 16 -0.69 -17.87 27.07
C LYS A 16 0.83 -18.04 27.19
N ASN A 17 1.60 -17.11 26.61
CA ASN A 17 3.06 -17.25 26.53
C ASN A 17 3.81 -16.60 27.70
N TYR A 18 3.23 -15.55 28.31
CA TYR A 18 3.90 -14.75 29.33
C TYR A 18 3.10 -14.60 30.63
N GLY A 19 1.90 -15.19 30.73
CA GLY A 19 1.06 -15.13 31.94
C GLY A 19 0.48 -13.75 32.24
N ARG A 20 0.62 -12.78 31.34
CA ARG A 20 0.17 -11.39 31.52
C ARG A 20 -0.45 -10.83 30.24
N ALA A 21 -1.48 -10.02 30.41
CA ALA A 21 -2.15 -9.26 29.36
C ALA A 21 -1.69 -7.79 29.36
N LEU A 22 -2.03 -7.06 28.30
CA LEU A 22 -1.97 -5.60 28.31
C LEU A 22 -3.18 -5.08 29.10
N ARG A 23 -2.95 -4.13 30.00
CA ARG A 23 -3.91 -3.70 31.04
C ARG A 23 -5.14 -3.02 30.47
N ASP A 24 -4.94 -2.12 29.52
CA ASP A 24 -5.99 -1.31 28.91
C ASP A 24 -5.66 -0.97 27.45
N ASP A 25 -6.57 -0.24 26.80
CA ASP A 25 -6.40 0.18 25.41
C ASP A 25 -5.27 1.21 25.24
N ILE A 26 -4.94 1.97 26.28
CA ILE A 26 -3.87 2.96 26.24
C ILE A 26 -2.52 2.23 26.15
N GLU A 27 -2.30 1.23 27.00
CA GLU A 27 -1.09 0.42 26.98
C GLU A 27 -0.97 -0.38 25.68
N PHE A 28 -2.08 -0.91 25.17
CA PHE A 28 -2.09 -1.59 23.86
C PHE A 28 -1.70 -0.65 22.72
N ASN A 29 -2.29 0.53 22.66
CA ASN A 29 -1.99 1.52 21.62
C ASN A 29 -0.53 1.98 21.70
N HIS A 30 0.00 2.28 22.89
CA HIS A 30 1.41 2.62 23.06
C HIS A 30 2.36 1.50 22.59
N ALA A 31 2.04 0.24 22.90
CA ALA A 31 2.82 -0.89 22.40
C ALA A 31 2.77 -0.98 20.87
N CYS A 32 1.60 -0.77 20.26
CA CYS A 32 1.46 -0.76 18.82
C CYS A 32 2.22 0.40 18.16
N SER A 33 2.14 1.62 18.71
CA SER A 33 2.90 2.78 18.24
C SER A 33 4.39 2.54 18.34
N PHE A 34 4.87 1.98 19.45
CA PHE A 34 6.28 1.62 19.59
C PHE A 34 6.73 0.62 18.51
N LEU A 35 5.95 -0.45 18.28
CA LEU A 35 6.26 -1.43 17.23
C LEU A 35 6.17 -0.81 15.83
N HIS A 36 5.28 0.17 15.63
CA HIS A 36 5.15 0.92 14.38
C HIS A 36 6.37 1.78 14.09
N GLU A 37 6.81 2.57 15.06
CA GLU A 37 7.99 3.44 14.95
C GLU A 37 9.28 2.65 14.70
N ASN A 38 9.36 1.43 15.23
CA ASN A 38 10.48 0.51 15.01
C ASN A 38 10.36 -0.32 13.71
N GLY A 39 9.29 -0.13 12.94
CA GLY A 39 9.09 -0.83 11.67
C GLY A 39 8.85 -2.34 11.82
N VAL A 40 8.39 -2.80 12.98
CA VAL A 40 8.06 -4.23 13.21
C VAL A 40 6.65 -4.54 12.71
N ILE A 41 5.71 -3.63 12.96
CA ILE A 41 4.35 -3.67 12.40
C ILE A 41 4.06 -2.31 11.77
N LEU A 42 3.00 -2.21 10.96
CA LEU A 42 2.50 -0.92 10.52
C LEU A 42 1.02 -0.79 10.88
N HIS A 43 0.66 0.35 11.47
CA HIS A 43 -0.70 0.74 11.78
C HIS A 43 -0.83 2.24 11.57
N TYR A 44 -1.89 2.66 10.89
CA TYR A 44 -2.05 4.05 10.44
C TYR A 44 -3.35 4.63 10.99
N GLU A 45 -3.34 5.89 11.40
CA GLU A 45 -4.53 6.60 11.89
C GLU A 45 -5.50 7.03 10.77
N ASP A 46 -5.09 6.92 9.50
CA ASP A 46 -5.91 7.28 8.35
C ASP A 46 -7.24 6.52 8.36
N VAL A 47 -8.35 7.22 8.06
CA VAL A 47 -9.73 6.68 8.18
C VAL A 47 -9.91 5.35 7.43
N THR A 48 -9.25 5.20 6.29
CA THR A 48 -9.29 3.99 5.46
C THR A 48 -8.37 2.89 5.96
N LEU A 49 -7.34 3.18 6.75
CA LEU A 49 -6.30 2.23 7.15
C LEU A 49 -6.34 1.86 8.65
N ARG A 50 -7.00 2.64 9.51
CA ARG A 50 -7.05 2.45 10.97
C ARG A 50 -7.59 1.11 11.44
N GLU A 51 -8.35 0.44 10.59
CA GLU A 51 -8.90 -0.89 10.85
C GLU A 51 -7.93 -2.03 10.51
N LEU A 52 -6.72 -1.71 10.02
CA LEU A 52 -5.74 -2.68 9.52
C LEU A 52 -4.41 -2.59 10.25
N TYR A 53 -3.98 -3.73 10.77
CA TYR A 53 -2.63 -3.96 11.24
C TYR A 53 -1.86 -4.78 10.20
N PHE A 54 -0.74 -4.23 9.73
CA PHE A 54 0.21 -4.90 8.84
C PHE A 54 1.31 -5.52 9.70
N LEU A 55 1.29 -6.85 9.84
CA LEU A 55 2.25 -7.57 10.67
C LEU A 55 3.57 -7.87 9.96
N ASP A 56 3.55 -7.79 8.63
CA ASP A 56 4.69 -8.00 7.76
C ASP A 56 4.86 -6.75 6.87
N PRO A 57 5.72 -5.80 7.29
CA PRO A 57 6.06 -4.63 6.48
C PRO A 57 6.71 -4.99 5.15
N GLN A 58 7.43 -6.11 5.07
CA GLN A 58 8.10 -6.52 3.83
C GLN A 58 7.09 -6.94 2.77
N TRP A 59 6.08 -7.73 3.13
CA TRP A 59 4.97 -8.05 2.22
C TRP A 59 4.31 -6.79 1.65
N LEU A 60 4.14 -5.75 2.47
CA LEU A 60 3.58 -4.48 2.01
C LEU A 60 4.52 -3.79 1.02
N CYS A 61 5.81 -3.71 1.33
CA CYS A 61 6.82 -3.16 0.42
C CYS A 61 6.83 -3.92 -0.91
N ASP A 62 6.76 -5.25 -0.89
CA ASP A 62 6.70 -6.06 -2.10
C ASP A 62 5.49 -5.65 -2.96
N ILE A 63 4.31 -5.51 -2.36
CA ILE A 63 3.10 -5.05 -3.09
C ILE A 63 3.30 -3.68 -3.73
N LEU A 64 3.85 -2.72 -2.98
CA LEU A 64 4.06 -1.36 -3.49
C LEU A 64 5.12 -1.36 -4.62
N ALA A 65 6.18 -2.15 -4.48
CA ALA A 65 7.22 -2.30 -5.49
C ALA A 65 6.66 -2.84 -6.82
N HIS A 66 5.69 -3.77 -6.77
CA HIS A 66 5.02 -4.27 -7.98
C HIS A 66 4.25 -3.18 -8.73
N VAL A 67 3.81 -2.11 -8.07
CA VAL A 67 3.11 -1.01 -8.74
C VAL A 67 4.09 -0.12 -9.51
N ILE A 68 5.30 0.11 -8.98
CA ILE A 68 6.30 1.04 -9.53
C ILE A 68 7.40 0.38 -10.34
N THR A 69 7.28 -0.92 -10.59
CA THR A 69 8.29 -1.69 -11.33
C THR A 69 8.27 -1.37 -12.83
N ILE A 70 9.27 -1.90 -13.53
CA ILE A 70 9.45 -1.77 -14.98
C ILE A 70 8.29 -2.39 -15.77
N ARG A 71 8.15 -1.97 -17.04
CA ARG A 71 6.99 -2.31 -17.89
C ARG A 71 6.87 -3.80 -18.20
N GLU A 72 7.98 -4.52 -18.20
CA GLU A 72 8.05 -5.96 -18.40
C GLU A 72 7.31 -6.72 -17.30
N ILE A 73 7.27 -6.14 -16.08
CA ILE A 73 6.58 -6.70 -14.92
C ILE A 73 5.21 -6.03 -14.73
N ASN A 74 5.13 -4.71 -14.93
CA ASN A 74 3.88 -3.95 -14.88
C ASN A 74 3.60 -3.23 -16.22
N PRO A 75 2.95 -3.90 -17.19
CA PRO A 75 2.66 -3.31 -18.50
C PRO A 75 1.54 -2.26 -18.48
N PHE A 76 0.86 -2.11 -17.33
CA PHE A 76 -0.28 -1.21 -17.17
C PHE A 76 0.14 0.24 -16.84
N ALA A 77 1.32 0.43 -16.24
CA ALA A 77 1.87 1.74 -15.92
C ALA A 77 2.61 2.36 -17.12
N ARG A 78 1.85 2.95 -18.05
CA ARG A 78 2.40 3.59 -19.24
C ARG A 78 2.71 5.05 -18.97
N ASN A 79 3.99 5.41 -19.05
CA ASN A 79 4.48 6.79 -18.84
C ASN A 79 4.00 7.38 -17.51
N GLY A 80 4.07 6.61 -16.44
CA GLY A 80 3.64 7.04 -15.11
C GLY A 80 2.13 7.12 -14.92
N LEU A 81 1.32 6.64 -15.87
CA LEU A 81 -0.14 6.58 -15.72
C LEU A 81 -0.62 5.13 -15.76
N MET A 82 -1.45 4.78 -14.79
CA MET A 82 -2.08 3.47 -14.68
C MET A 82 -3.56 3.65 -14.35
N LYS A 83 -4.48 2.91 -14.98
CA LYS A 83 -5.89 2.97 -14.56
C LYS A 83 -6.06 2.24 -13.25
N ILE A 84 -6.93 2.74 -12.38
CA ILE A 84 -7.18 2.05 -11.11
C ILE A 84 -7.72 0.64 -11.38
N ASP A 85 -8.55 0.43 -12.41
CA ASP A 85 -9.07 -0.90 -12.78
C ASP A 85 -7.97 -1.92 -13.14
N ASP A 86 -6.89 -1.47 -13.77
CA ASP A 86 -5.76 -2.32 -14.11
C ASP A 86 -5.00 -2.81 -12.84
N LEU A 87 -5.13 -2.09 -11.73
CA LEU A 87 -4.53 -2.48 -10.45
C LEU A 87 -5.10 -3.81 -9.93
N GLN A 88 -6.40 -4.05 -10.16
CA GLN A 88 -7.00 -5.34 -9.81
C GLN A 88 -6.46 -6.48 -10.67
N VAL A 89 -6.20 -6.21 -11.96
CA VAL A 89 -5.66 -7.19 -12.89
C VAL A 89 -4.23 -7.55 -12.49
N LEU A 90 -3.41 -6.54 -12.18
CA LEU A 90 -2.05 -6.72 -11.68
C LEU A 90 -2.04 -7.63 -10.44
N PHE A 91 -2.86 -7.35 -9.42
CA PHE A 91 -2.87 -8.16 -8.21
C PHE A 91 -3.45 -9.57 -8.39
N LYS A 92 -4.39 -9.76 -9.33
CA LYS A 92 -4.84 -11.11 -9.70
C LYS A 92 -3.72 -11.92 -10.34
N SER A 93 -2.94 -11.32 -11.24
CA SER A 93 -1.82 -12.00 -11.91
C SER A 93 -0.71 -12.43 -10.93
N LEU A 94 -0.58 -11.71 -9.82
CA LEU A 94 0.41 -11.98 -8.78
C LEU A 94 -0.09 -12.95 -7.69
N ASN A 95 -1.25 -13.59 -7.88
CA ASN A 95 -1.92 -14.46 -6.88
C ASN A 95 -2.18 -13.77 -5.52
N LEU A 96 -2.21 -12.44 -5.48
CA LEU A 96 -2.55 -11.67 -4.28
C LEU A 96 -4.08 -11.67 -4.02
N SER A 97 -4.86 -12.37 -4.85
CA SER A 97 -6.31 -12.27 -4.99
C SER A 97 -7.15 -12.87 -3.88
N ASN A 98 -6.62 -13.79 -3.06
CA ASN A 98 -7.42 -14.45 -2.01
C ASN A 98 -7.88 -13.48 -0.90
N SER A 99 -7.32 -12.26 -0.85
CA SER A 99 -7.65 -11.22 0.13
C SER A 99 -8.03 -9.87 -0.50
N ALA A 100 -7.98 -9.74 -1.84
CA ALA A 100 -7.76 -8.46 -2.52
C ALA A 100 -8.99 -7.58 -2.79
N ILE A 101 -10.22 -8.11 -2.73
CA ILE A 101 -11.41 -7.34 -3.13
C ILE A 101 -11.66 -6.16 -2.18
N ASN A 102 -11.36 -6.33 -0.88
CA ASN A 102 -11.38 -5.23 0.10
C ASN A 102 -10.04 -4.48 0.19
N LEU A 103 -8.96 -4.97 -0.42
CA LEU A 103 -7.65 -4.32 -0.36
C LEU A 103 -7.46 -3.21 -1.40
N ARG A 104 -8.29 -3.10 -2.44
CA ARG A 104 -8.10 -2.07 -3.48
C ARG A 104 -8.07 -0.66 -2.90
N SER A 105 -9.10 -0.28 -2.12
CA SER A 105 -9.15 1.03 -1.48
C SER A 105 -7.99 1.23 -0.51
N HIS A 106 -7.66 0.20 0.27
CA HIS A 106 -6.55 0.24 1.21
C HIS A 106 -5.20 0.39 0.52
N ILE A 107 -4.94 -0.34 -0.57
CA ILE A 107 -3.68 -0.26 -1.32
C ILE A 107 -3.54 1.10 -1.99
N ILE A 108 -4.62 1.69 -2.51
CA ILE A 108 -4.58 3.05 -3.04
C ILE A 108 -4.24 4.04 -1.92
N SER A 109 -4.89 3.92 -0.76
CA SER A 109 -4.56 4.74 0.41
C SER A 109 -3.12 4.55 0.87
N LEU A 110 -2.58 3.32 0.81
CA LEU A 110 -1.18 3.04 1.11
C LEU A 110 -0.25 3.68 0.08
N LEU A 111 -0.48 3.48 -1.21
CA LEU A 111 0.29 4.10 -2.29
C LEU A 111 0.38 5.61 -2.13
N GLN A 112 -0.73 6.25 -1.72
CA GLN A 112 -0.75 7.68 -1.42
C GLN A 112 0.00 8.02 -0.14
N LYS A 113 -0.19 7.24 0.94
CA LYS A 113 0.48 7.42 2.23
C LYS A 113 2.00 7.34 2.12
N PHE A 114 2.50 6.47 1.25
CA PHE A 114 3.92 6.32 0.95
C PHE A 114 4.40 7.21 -0.20
N GLU A 115 3.52 8.04 -0.77
CA GLU A 115 3.83 8.95 -1.89
C GLU A 115 4.37 8.24 -3.16
N VAL A 116 4.06 6.95 -3.28
CA VAL A 116 4.49 6.09 -4.38
C VAL A 116 3.60 6.27 -5.60
N ALA A 117 2.30 6.47 -5.39
CA ALA A 117 1.34 6.80 -6.44
C ALA A 117 0.19 7.65 -5.91
N LEU A 118 -0.32 8.54 -6.75
CA LEU A 118 -1.38 9.49 -6.40
C LEU A 118 -2.61 9.26 -7.26
N CYS A 119 -3.81 9.43 -6.69
CA CYS A 119 -5.03 9.40 -7.50
C CYS A 119 -5.11 10.64 -8.38
N TRP A 120 -5.28 10.42 -9.68
CA TRP A 120 -5.48 11.45 -10.69
C TRP A 120 -6.87 11.29 -11.33
N GLN A 121 -7.65 12.37 -11.35
CA GLN A 121 -8.99 12.44 -11.98
C GLN A 121 -9.94 11.30 -11.56
N SER A 122 -9.82 10.80 -10.33
CA SER A 122 -10.66 9.75 -9.72
C SER A 122 -10.67 8.37 -10.40
N ARG A 123 -9.94 8.18 -11.52
CA ARG A 123 -9.95 6.93 -12.30
C ARG A 123 -8.55 6.42 -12.68
N SER A 124 -7.52 7.21 -12.41
CA SER A 124 -6.14 6.87 -12.74
C SER A 124 -5.23 7.06 -11.52
N LEU A 125 -4.12 6.35 -11.52
CA LEU A 125 -2.99 6.54 -10.63
C LEU A 125 -1.86 7.18 -11.42
N LEU A 126 -1.31 8.25 -10.87
CA LEU A 126 -0.06 8.86 -11.28
C LEU A 126 1.06 8.23 -10.46
N ILE A 127 2.06 7.67 -11.15
CA ILE A 127 3.25 7.03 -10.58
C ILE A 127 4.46 7.89 -10.99
N PRO A 128 4.90 8.82 -10.13
CA PRO A 128 5.91 9.82 -10.50
C PRO A 128 7.23 9.21 -10.98
N SER A 129 7.66 8.10 -10.37
CA SER A 129 8.91 7.41 -10.71
C SER A 129 8.92 6.78 -12.11
N LEU A 130 7.75 6.64 -12.74
CA LEU A 130 7.60 6.06 -14.08
C LEU A 130 7.26 7.11 -15.14
N LEU A 131 7.24 8.39 -14.77
CA LEU A 131 7.09 9.49 -15.73
C LEU A 131 8.29 9.52 -16.70
N PRO A 132 8.07 9.93 -17.95
CA PRO A 132 9.17 10.10 -18.89
C PRO A 132 10.19 11.12 -18.39
N ASP A 133 11.47 10.79 -18.52
CA ASP A 133 12.54 11.74 -18.23
C ASP A 133 12.65 12.83 -19.30
N GLU A 134 13.46 13.86 -19.03
CA GLU A 134 13.63 14.99 -19.93
C GLU A 134 14.19 14.58 -21.29
N TYR A 135 15.05 13.57 -21.34
CA TYR A 135 15.63 13.07 -22.58
C TYR A 135 14.55 12.39 -23.43
N GLN A 136 13.66 11.60 -22.81
CA GLN A 136 12.54 10.93 -23.47
C GLN A 136 11.51 11.93 -24.01
N LEU A 137 11.28 13.03 -23.27
CA LEU A 137 10.41 14.13 -23.69
C LEU A 137 11.00 14.86 -24.92
N ARG A 138 12.27 15.25 -24.85
CA ARG A 138 12.98 15.96 -25.93
C ARG A 138 13.17 15.10 -27.18
N GLY A 139 13.42 13.80 -27.00
CA GLY A 139 13.60 12.84 -28.09
C GLY A 139 12.30 12.44 -28.78
N GLY A 140 11.13 12.87 -28.29
CA GLY A 140 9.84 12.57 -28.90
C GLY A 140 9.51 11.07 -28.91
N TYR A 141 10.01 10.31 -27.93
CA TYR A 141 9.74 8.88 -27.85
C TYR A 141 8.24 8.59 -27.81
N PRO A 142 7.76 7.50 -28.45
CA PRO A 142 6.33 7.18 -28.45
C PRO A 142 5.74 7.13 -27.03
N GLY A 143 4.75 7.99 -26.78
CA GLY A 143 4.09 8.09 -25.48
C GLY A 143 4.75 9.02 -24.47
N SER A 144 5.92 9.60 -24.74
CA SER A 144 6.56 10.52 -23.79
C SER A 144 5.82 11.85 -23.62
N LYS A 145 4.91 12.19 -24.54
CA LYS A 145 4.11 13.43 -24.49
C LYS A 145 3.06 13.38 -23.37
N VAL A 146 3.46 13.71 -22.15
CA VAL A 146 2.58 13.89 -21.00
C VAL A 146 2.17 15.37 -20.94
N MET A 147 0.89 15.67 -21.15
CA MET A 147 0.35 17.03 -21.01
C MET A 147 -0.63 17.07 -19.85
N VAL A 148 -0.40 17.98 -18.90
CA VAL A 148 -1.39 18.31 -17.87
C VAL A 148 -2.34 19.33 -18.48
N SER A 149 -3.50 18.90 -18.94
CA SER A 149 -4.58 19.80 -19.38
C SER A 149 -5.38 20.24 -18.16
N PHE A 150 -5.41 21.55 -17.90
CA PHE A 150 -6.26 22.20 -16.90
C PHE A 150 -7.64 22.50 -17.47
#